data_AF-V7ELG2-F1
#
_entry.id   AF-V7ELG2-F1
#
_cell.length_a   1.000
_cell.length_b   1.000
_cell.length_c   1.000
_cell.angle_alpha   90.00
_cell.angle_beta   90.00
_cell.angle_gamma   90.00
#
_symmetry.space_group_name_H-M   'P 1'
#
loop_
_entity.id
_entity.type
_entity.pdbx_description
1 polymer ?
#
loop_
_entity_poly.entity_id
_entity_poly.type
_entity_poly.pdbx_seq_one_letter_code
_entity_poly.pdbx_strand_id
1 'polypeptide(L)'
;MIRPFAALWRNLTGTAAPPAADAPRITDLGQPQDAIYAVGDVHGCRAELVALLDRITQDADRLGLRPRVILLGDAIDRGPESAGVIDLLLSPRHAPWVQAILGNHESMMLDFLARPQAHAHWIDSGGFETLLSYGLSLSRSDLAALPKRRALQTVAAHIPDRHSAWLRSLPQGITLSMDGLRYMLTHAGYDPALPQDAQPASVLLWGKGSHDAQPIPPDLRLVQGHVITEAPDPAAARIRVDTGAYRTGRLSCLRIAPGHPPTIIALTLPRRTAPHPRPGRTGDLEGNHLGKH
;
A
#
# COMPACT_ATOMS: atom_id res chain seq x y z
N MET A 1 23.47 -38.82 -57.18
CA MET A 1 24.60 -38.84 -56.23
C MET A 1 24.13 -38.32 -54.88
N ILE A 2 24.42 -39.06 -53.82
CA ILE A 2 23.83 -38.96 -52.47
C ILE A 2 24.94 -38.57 -51.46
N ARG A 3 24.70 -37.50 -50.67
CA ARG A 3 25.25 -37.08 -49.34
C ARG A 3 26.78 -36.84 -49.20
N PRO A 4 27.30 -36.18 -48.11
CA PRO A 4 26.72 -35.75 -46.80
C PRO A 4 26.97 -34.25 -46.43
N PHE A 5 26.25 -33.59 -45.51
CA PHE A 5 26.20 -33.68 -44.02
C PHE A 5 27.52 -33.29 -43.29
N ALA A 6 27.59 -32.03 -42.81
CA ALA A 6 28.36 -31.56 -41.63
C ALA A 6 27.92 -30.10 -41.32
N ALA A 7 26.99 -29.88 -40.40
CA ALA A 7 27.20 -29.61 -38.97
C ALA A 7 27.47 -28.13 -38.66
N LEU A 8 26.50 -27.45 -38.01
CA LEU A 8 26.72 -26.90 -36.67
C LEU A 8 25.37 -26.52 -36.01
N TRP A 9 24.99 -27.29 -35.01
CA TRP A 9 24.01 -26.89 -34.01
C TRP A 9 24.66 -25.84 -33.08
N ARG A 10 24.00 -24.70 -32.84
CA ARG A 10 24.12 -23.97 -31.57
C ARG A 10 22.99 -22.96 -31.36
N ASN A 11 22.27 -23.19 -30.27
CA ASN A 11 21.54 -22.24 -29.42
C ASN A 11 20.16 -21.75 -29.88
N LEU A 12 19.20 -22.67 -29.87
CA LEU A 12 17.81 -22.38 -29.48
C LEU A 12 17.72 -22.29 -27.95
N THR A 13 18.27 -21.24 -27.37
CA THR A 13 17.93 -20.77 -26.01
C THR A 13 17.99 -19.25 -26.02
N GLY A 14 17.24 -18.63 -26.94
CA GLY A 14 16.87 -17.23 -26.81
C GLY A 14 15.75 -17.14 -25.78
N THR A 15 16.07 -17.23 -24.49
CA THR A 15 15.21 -16.58 -23.50
C THR A 15 15.31 -15.10 -23.82
N ALA A 16 14.38 -14.62 -24.65
CA ALA A 16 14.16 -13.19 -24.78
C ALA A 16 14.05 -12.65 -23.35
N ALA A 17 14.92 -11.70 -23.00
CA ALA A 17 14.76 -10.98 -21.76
C ALA A 17 13.30 -10.50 -21.70
N PRO A 18 12.63 -10.61 -20.54
CA PRO A 18 11.30 -10.04 -20.41
C PRO A 18 11.36 -8.58 -20.88
N PRO A 19 10.30 -8.07 -21.56
CA PRO A 19 10.26 -6.67 -21.95
C PRO A 19 10.61 -5.83 -20.73
N ALA A 20 11.51 -4.85 -20.91
CA ALA A 20 11.89 -3.95 -19.84
C ALA A 20 10.60 -3.49 -19.16
N ALA A 21 10.44 -3.83 -17.87
CA ALA A 21 9.32 -3.33 -17.10
C ALA A 21 9.30 -1.82 -17.29
N ASP A 22 8.15 -1.24 -17.62
CA ASP A 22 8.01 0.21 -17.80
C ASP A 22 8.79 0.91 -16.69
N ALA A 23 9.66 1.84 -17.07
CA ALA A 23 10.49 2.58 -16.11
C ALA A 23 9.60 3.11 -14.97
N PRO A 24 10.07 3.04 -13.72
CA PRO A 24 9.27 3.40 -12.58
C PRO A 24 8.78 4.85 -12.69
N ARG A 25 7.49 5.06 -12.41
CA ARG A 25 6.90 6.39 -12.45
C ARG A 25 7.17 7.10 -11.14
N ILE A 26 8.25 7.88 -11.09
CA ILE A 26 8.56 8.78 -9.97
C ILE A 26 8.22 10.21 -10.40
N THR A 27 7.37 10.88 -9.64
CA THR A 27 6.94 12.25 -9.94
C THR A 27 7.78 13.26 -9.15
N ASP A 28 8.36 14.24 -9.83
CA ASP A 28 9.11 15.33 -9.21
C ASP A 28 8.21 16.54 -8.93
N LEU A 29 8.18 16.97 -7.67
CA LEU A 29 7.45 18.17 -7.23
C LEU A 29 8.34 19.42 -7.18
N GLY A 30 9.63 19.29 -7.48
CA GLY A 30 10.59 20.38 -7.43
C GLY A 30 10.76 20.93 -6.03
N GLN A 31 10.62 22.25 -5.88
CA GLN A 31 10.70 22.96 -4.61
C GLN A 31 9.31 23.53 -4.26
N PRO A 32 8.42 22.73 -3.67
CA PRO A 32 7.06 23.18 -3.38
C PRO A 32 7.07 24.27 -2.29
N GLN A 33 6.20 25.26 -2.45
CA GLN A 33 5.94 26.28 -1.42
C GLN A 33 4.85 25.84 -0.42
N ASP A 34 4.21 24.71 -0.68
CA ASP A 34 3.17 24.11 0.16
C ASP A 34 3.79 23.24 1.25
N ALA A 35 3.04 22.99 2.34
CA ALA A 35 3.41 22.00 3.34
C ALA A 35 3.05 20.59 2.84
N ILE A 36 4.05 19.71 2.72
CA ILE A 36 3.88 18.33 2.28
C ILE A 36 3.69 17.43 3.50
N TYR A 37 2.68 16.56 3.47
CA TYR A 37 2.40 15.59 4.52
C TYR A 37 2.46 14.18 3.95
N ALA A 38 3.53 13.45 4.27
CA ALA A 38 3.73 12.07 3.85
C ALA A 38 3.09 11.12 4.87
N VAL A 39 1.94 10.55 4.54
CA VAL A 39 1.10 9.70 5.40
C VAL A 39 1.47 8.23 5.23
N GLY A 40 1.62 7.50 6.33
CA GLY A 40 1.88 6.06 6.32
C GLY A 40 0.68 5.22 5.88
N ASP A 41 0.83 3.90 6.00
CA ASP A 41 -0.09 2.90 5.47
C ASP A 41 -1.48 3.01 6.12
N VAL A 42 -2.50 3.24 5.29
CA VAL A 42 -3.89 3.46 5.75
C VAL A 42 -4.63 2.14 5.90
N HIS A 43 -4.44 1.18 4.98
CA HIS A 43 -5.06 -0.13 5.02
C HIS A 43 -6.57 -0.10 5.30
N GLY A 44 -7.35 0.67 4.54
CA GLY A 44 -8.80 0.74 4.72
C GLY A 44 -9.26 1.37 6.04
N CYS A 45 -8.37 1.96 6.85
CA CYS A 45 -8.69 2.71 8.08
C CYS A 45 -9.20 4.11 7.76
N ARG A 46 -10.39 4.19 7.15
CA ARG A 46 -10.99 5.44 6.69
C ARG A 46 -11.21 6.45 7.82
N ALA A 47 -11.59 6.01 9.01
CA ALA A 47 -11.85 6.90 10.15
C ALA A 47 -10.57 7.59 10.61
N GLU A 48 -9.49 6.84 10.72
CA GLU A 48 -8.15 7.30 11.07
C GLU A 48 -7.61 8.27 10.01
N LEU A 49 -7.81 7.95 8.72
CA LEU A 49 -7.43 8.84 7.63
C LEU A 49 -8.19 10.18 7.70
N VAL A 50 -9.52 10.16 7.86
CA VAL A 50 -10.32 11.39 7.98
C VAL A 50 -9.86 12.24 9.16
N ALA A 51 -9.67 11.63 10.33
CA ALA A 51 -9.18 12.33 11.51
C ALA A 51 -7.79 12.95 11.28
N LEU A 52 -6.92 12.27 10.52
CA LEU A 52 -5.57 12.76 10.25
C LEU A 52 -5.59 13.91 9.25
N LEU A 53 -6.44 13.85 8.23
CA LEU A 53 -6.65 14.94 7.27
C LEU A 53 -7.17 16.21 7.95
N ASP A 54 -8.07 16.07 8.93
CA ASP A 54 -8.53 17.21 9.74
C ASP A 54 -7.39 17.79 10.59
N ARG A 55 -6.54 16.95 11.19
CA ARG A 55 -5.35 17.40 11.93
C ARG A 55 -4.33 18.09 11.03
N ILE A 56 -4.11 17.56 9.83
CA ILE A 56 -3.22 18.15 8.82
C ILE A 56 -3.70 19.53 8.42
N THR A 57 -5.01 19.69 8.19
CA THR A 57 -5.60 21.00 7.84
C THR A 57 -5.33 22.02 8.96
N GLN A 58 -5.59 21.63 10.22
CA GLN A 58 -5.32 22.49 11.39
C GLN A 58 -3.83 22.85 11.54
N ASP A 59 -2.93 21.91 11.24
CA ASP A 59 -1.49 22.16 11.30
C ASP A 59 -1.06 23.13 10.20
N ALA A 60 -1.50 22.91 8.96
CA ALA A 60 -1.19 23.78 7.82
C ALA A 60 -1.70 25.22 8.03
N ASP A 61 -2.92 25.37 8.58
CA ASP A 61 -3.50 26.67 8.93
C ASP A 61 -2.63 27.42 9.95
N ARG A 62 -2.06 26.73 10.95
CA ARG A 62 -1.16 27.34 11.94
C ARG A 62 0.16 27.81 11.34
N LEU A 63 0.62 27.14 10.28
CA LEU A 63 1.82 27.53 9.56
C LEU A 63 1.53 28.62 8.51
N GLY A 64 0.27 28.90 8.21
CA GLY A 64 -0.11 29.78 7.10
C GLY A 64 0.24 29.20 5.73
N LEU A 65 0.29 27.87 5.61
CA LEU A 65 0.66 27.14 4.40
C LEU A 65 -0.52 26.34 3.86
N ARG A 66 -0.51 26.03 2.56
CA ARG A 66 -1.47 25.08 1.99
C ARG A 66 -0.98 23.65 2.23
N PRO A 67 -1.86 22.70 2.62
CA PRO A 67 -1.47 21.30 2.75
C PRO A 67 -1.49 20.59 1.39
N ARG A 68 -0.49 19.73 1.16
CA ARG A 68 -0.51 18.69 0.12
C ARG A 68 -0.14 17.35 0.75
N VAL A 69 -1.04 16.38 0.65
CA VAL A 69 -0.93 15.08 1.31
C VAL A 69 -0.52 14.01 0.30
N ILE A 70 0.46 13.19 0.68
CA ILE A 70 0.95 12.04 -0.07
C ILE A 70 0.78 10.78 0.79
N LEU A 71 -0.17 9.91 0.48
CA LEU A 71 -0.24 8.57 1.07
C LEU A 71 0.87 7.71 0.46
N LEU A 72 1.68 7.07 1.31
CA LEU A 72 2.85 6.29 0.92
C LEU A 72 2.52 4.87 0.44
N GLY A 73 1.36 4.66 -0.17
CA GLY A 73 0.86 3.35 -0.59
C GLY A 73 0.06 2.63 0.50
N ASP A 74 -0.35 1.40 0.19
CA ASP A 74 -1.15 0.55 1.08
C ASP A 74 -2.36 1.28 1.67
N ALA A 75 -3.11 1.96 0.80
CA ALA A 75 -4.37 2.60 1.13
C ALA A 75 -5.50 1.57 1.33
N ILE A 76 -5.38 0.40 0.70
CA ILE A 76 -6.37 -0.69 0.72
C ILE A 76 -5.93 -1.89 1.57
N ASP A 77 -6.81 -2.89 1.66
CA ASP A 77 -6.63 -4.16 2.36
C ASP A 77 -6.57 -4.06 3.88
N ARG A 78 -6.82 -5.21 4.54
CA ARG A 78 -6.76 -5.45 6.00
C ARG A 78 -7.81 -4.72 6.84
N GLY A 79 -7.98 -3.41 6.66
CA GLY A 79 -9.05 -2.66 7.33
C GLY A 79 -10.38 -2.71 6.59
N PRO A 80 -11.45 -2.22 7.23
CA PRO A 80 -12.81 -2.52 6.81
C PRO A 80 -13.33 -1.68 5.63
N GLU A 81 -12.71 -0.53 5.32
CA GLU A 81 -13.33 0.51 4.48
C GLU A 81 -12.48 0.86 3.24
N SER A 82 -11.77 -0.10 2.63
CA SER A 82 -10.90 0.16 1.47
C SER A 82 -11.61 0.86 0.31
N ALA A 83 -12.84 0.45 -0.04
CA ALA A 83 -13.66 1.14 -1.04
C ALA A 83 -13.92 2.61 -0.65
N GLY A 84 -14.30 2.85 0.61
CA GLY A 84 -14.57 4.17 1.15
C GLY A 84 -13.32 5.07 1.25
N VAL A 85 -12.12 4.49 1.41
CA VAL A 85 -10.85 5.22 1.31
C VAL A 85 -10.63 5.69 -0.13
N ILE A 86 -10.81 4.81 -1.13
CA ILE A 86 -10.65 5.20 -2.54
C ILE A 86 -11.68 6.26 -2.95
N ASP A 87 -12.95 6.10 -2.56
CA ASP A 87 -13.99 7.10 -2.81
C ASP A 87 -13.65 8.45 -2.16
N LEU A 88 -13.05 8.45 -0.96
CA LEU A 88 -12.58 9.67 -0.30
C LEU A 88 -11.49 10.35 -1.13
N LEU A 89 -10.48 9.60 -1.59
CA LEU A 89 -9.35 10.12 -2.38
C LEU A 89 -9.79 10.65 -3.76
N LEU A 90 -10.81 10.03 -4.37
CA LEU A 90 -11.39 10.46 -5.64
C LEU A 90 -12.41 11.60 -5.50
N SER A 91 -12.83 11.94 -4.28
CA SER A 91 -13.84 12.98 -4.08
C SER A 91 -13.32 14.37 -4.49
N PRO A 92 -14.17 15.25 -5.06
CA PRO A 92 -13.76 16.62 -5.43
C PRO A 92 -13.18 17.44 -4.28
N ARG A 93 -13.52 17.08 -3.03
CA ARG A 93 -13.01 17.73 -1.82
C ARG A 93 -11.54 17.41 -1.56
N HIS A 94 -11.08 16.20 -1.85
CA HIS A 94 -9.74 15.72 -1.45
C HIS A 94 -8.79 15.52 -2.65
N ALA A 95 -9.31 15.10 -3.81
CA ALA A 95 -8.50 14.86 -5.00
C ALA A 95 -7.55 16.02 -5.39
N PRO A 96 -7.87 17.30 -5.19
CA PRO A 96 -6.95 18.39 -5.53
C PRO A 96 -5.69 18.49 -4.66
N TRP A 97 -5.68 17.91 -3.46
CA TRP A 97 -4.60 18.08 -2.49
C TRP A 97 -4.19 16.81 -1.74
N VAL A 98 -4.87 15.68 -1.97
CA VAL A 98 -4.53 14.37 -1.45
C VAL A 98 -4.26 13.42 -2.61
N GLN A 99 -3.04 12.89 -2.68
CA GLN A 99 -2.62 11.88 -3.64
C GLN A 99 -2.04 10.66 -2.92
N ALA A 100 -1.92 9.56 -3.64
CA ALA A 100 -1.25 8.36 -3.17
C ALA A 100 -0.14 7.94 -4.14
N ILE A 101 0.83 7.19 -3.63
CA ILE A 101 1.74 6.38 -4.46
C ILE A 101 1.30 4.91 -4.39
N LEU A 102 1.80 4.09 -5.30
CA LEU A 102 1.51 2.67 -5.38
C LEU A 102 2.23 1.90 -4.27
N GLY A 103 1.49 1.17 -3.43
CA GLY A 103 2.03 0.19 -2.49
C GLY A 103 1.97 -1.24 -3.01
N ASN A 104 2.47 -2.19 -2.22
CA ASN A 104 2.42 -3.59 -2.64
C ASN A 104 1.01 -4.17 -2.61
N HIS A 105 0.12 -3.68 -1.74
CA HIS A 105 -1.27 -4.13 -1.70
C HIS A 105 -2.06 -3.69 -2.92
N GLU A 106 -1.91 -2.44 -3.37
CA GLU A 106 -2.49 -1.99 -4.64
C GLU A 106 -1.96 -2.80 -5.83
N SER A 107 -0.65 -3.09 -5.85
CA SER A 107 -0.04 -3.91 -6.89
C SER A 107 -0.61 -5.34 -6.90
N MET A 108 -0.75 -5.98 -5.73
CA MET A 108 -1.34 -7.32 -5.62
C MET A 108 -2.80 -7.35 -6.10
N MET A 109 -3.59 -6.33 -5.76
CA MET A 109 -4.97 -6.21 -6.23
C MET A 109 -5.03 -6.06 -7.75
N LEU A 110 -4.16 -5.23 -8.35
CA LEU A 110 -4.10 -5.07 -9.82
C LEU A 110 -3.71 -6.37 -10.51
N ASP A 111 -2.73 -7.09 -9.97
CA ASP A 111 -2.31 -8.40 -10.43
C ASP A 111 -3.47 -9.41 -10.35
N PHE A 112 -4.18 -9.43 -9.22
CA PHE A 112 -5.38 -10.23 -9.03
C PHE A 112 -6.45 -9.91 -10.06
N LEU A 113 -6.78 -8.63 -10.30
CA LEU A 113 -7.78 -8.24 -11.29
C LEU A 113 -7.41 -8.67 -12.70
N ALA A 114 -6.11 -8.65 -13.05
CA ALA A 114 -5.63 -9.10 -14.36
C ALA A 114 -5.61 -10.62 -14.49
N ARG A 115 -5.14 -11.34 -13.46
CA ARG A 115 -4.98 -12.81 -13.46
C ARG A 115 -5.41 -13.42 -12.12
N PRO A 116 -6.73 -13.50 -11.86
CA PRO A 116 -7.23 -13.86 -10.53
C PRO A 116 -6.77 -15.22 -10.01
N GLN A 117 -6.59 -16.20 -10.91
CA GLN A 117 -6.18 -17.56 -10.52
C GLN A 117 -4.73 -17.64 -10.04
N ALA A 118 -3.83 -16.88 -10.68
CA ALA A 118 -2.40 -16.85 -10.37
C ALA A 118 -2.13 -16.05 -9.08
N HIS A 119 -2.99 -15.08 -8.78
CA HIS A 119 -2.78 -14.09 -7.72
C HIS A 119 -3.81 -14.17 -6.60
N ALA A 120 -4.46 -15.33 -6.45
CA ALA A 120 -5.49 -15.55 -5.43
C ALA A 120 -4.99 -15.33 -3.98
N HIS A 121 -3.68 -15.42 -3.74
CA HIS A 121 -3.05 -15.18 -2.43
C HIS A 121 -3.28 -13.75 -1.89
N TRP A 122 -3.64 -12.79 -2.75
CA TRP A 122 -4.04 -11.45 -2.34
C TRP A 122 -5.24 -11.48 -1.38
N ILE A 123 -6.20 -12.40 -1.57
CA ILE A 123 -7.39 -12.54 -0.71
C ILE A 123 -6.97 -12.80 0.75
N ASP A 124 -5.96 -13.65 0.94
CA ASP A 124 -5.42 -13.99 2.27
C ASP A 124 -4.53 -12.89 2.84
N SER A 125 -4.02 -12.00 1.99
CA SER A 125 -3.18 -10.85 2.37
C SER A 125 -3.99 -9.61 2.76
N GLY A 126 -5.27 -9.76 3.10
CA GLY A 126 -6.15 -8.63 3.47
C GLY A 126 -7.09 -8.18 2.34
N GLY A 127 -6.99 -8.80 1.15
CA GLY A 127 -7.89 -8.52 0.03
C GLY A 127 -9.33 -8.94 0.32
N PHE A 128 -9.57 -9.93 1.19
CA PHE A 128 -10.92 -10.31 1.58
C PHE A 128 -11.69 -9.14 2.21
N GLU A 129 -11.07 -8.41 3.13
CA GLU A 129 -11.64 -7.22 3.77
C GLU A 129 -11.92 -6.11 2.74
N THR A 130 -11.02 -5.92 1.77
CA THR A 130 -11.27 -5.03 0.62
C THR A 130 -12.54 -5.42 -0.12
N LEU A 131 -12.75 -6.71 -0.40
CA LEU A 131 -13.93 -7.18 -1.14
C LEU A 131 -15.23 -7.01 -0.35
N LEU A 132 -15.20 -7.26 0.96
CA LEU A 132 -16.33 -6.95 1.84
C LEU A 132 -16.70 -5.46 1.75
N SER A 133 -15.70 -4.58 1.71
CA SER A 133 -15.93 -3.13 1.57
C SER A 133 -16.56 -2.73 0.22
N TYR A 134 -16.45 -3.57 -0.81
CA TYR A 134 -17.12 -3.43 -2.11
C TYR A 134 -18.48 -4.14 -2.18
N GLY A 135 -19.01 -4.65 -1.06
CA GLY A 135 -20.34 -5.25 -0.98
C GLY A 135 -20.38 -6.76 -1.21
N LEU A 136 -19.22 -7.45 -1.25
CA LEU A 136 -19.21 -8.91 -1.27
C LEU A 136 -19.92 -9.44 -0.02
N SER A 137 -21.01 -10.18 -0.23
CA SER A 137 -21.86 -10.71 0.86
C SER A 137 -21.54 -12.17 1.24
N LEU A 138 -20.36 -12.67 0.84
CA LEU A 138 -19.94 -14.05 1.09
C LEU A 138 -18.96 -14.13 2.26
N SER A 139 -19.09 -15.18 3.08
CA SER A 139 -18.06 -15.50 4.08
C SER A 139 -16.80 -16.10 3.41
N ARG A 140 -15.68 -16.16 4.15
CA ARG A 140 -14.46 -16.83 3.67
C ARG A 140 -14.71 -18.31 3.32
N SER A 141 -15.54 -19.00 4.11
CA SER A 141 -15.92 -20.39 3.86
C SER A 141 -16.77 -20.53 2.59
N ASP A 142 -17.71 -19.62 2.36
CA ASP A 142 -18.54 -19.66 1.15
C ASP A 142 -17.68 -19.45 -0.09
N LEU A 143 -16.75 -18.48 -0.03
CA LEU A 143 -15.84 -18.19 -1.12
C LEU A 143 -14.91 -19.39 -1.42
N ALA A 144 -14.43 -20.07 -0.38
CA ALA A 144 -13.59 -21.27 -0.51
C ALA A 144 -14.35 -22.48 -1.07
N ALA A 145 -15.65 -22.58 -0.82
CA ALA A 145 -16.50 -23.66 -1.32
C ALA A 145 -16.89 -23.50 -2.80
N LEU A 146 -16.81 -22.28 -3.35
CA LEU A 146 -17.10 -22.03 -4.75
C LEU A 146 -15.99 -22.57 -5.68
N PRO A 147 -16.34 -23.03 -6.90
CA PRO A 147 -15.34 -23.32 -7.92
C PRO A 147 -14.45 -22.10 -8.15
N LYS A 148 -13.13 -22.26 -8.00
CA LYS A 148 -12.14 -21.17 -8.00
C LYS A 148 -12.38 -20.13 -9.10
N ARG A 149 -12.67 -20.56 -10.33
CA ARG A 149 -12.94 -19.64 -11.45
C ARG A 149 -14.16 -18.74 -11.23
N ARG A 150 -15.27 -19.28 -10.70
CA ARG A 150 -16.52 -18.52 -10.44
C ARG A 150 -16.37 -17.58 -9.26
N ALA A 151 -15.71 -18.02 -8.19
CA ALA A 151 -15.40 -17.18 -7.02
C ALA A 151 -14.64 -15.91 -7.48
N LEU A 152 -13.58 -16.12 -8.25
CA LEU A 152 -12.70 -15.04 -8.71
C LEU A 152 -13.36 -14.07 -9.70
N GLN A 153 -14.21 -14.55 -10.61
CA GLN A 153 -14.98 -13.70 -11.52
C GLN A 153 -16.03 -12.86 -10.79
N THR A 154 -16.74 -13.47 -9.84
CA THR A 154 -17.74 -12.78 -9.01
C THR A 154 -17.08 -11.66 -8.23
N VAL A 155 -15.93 -11.95 -7.64
CA VAL A 155 -15.13 -11.00 -6.84
C VAL A 155 -14.65 -9.81 -7.67
N ALA A 156 -14.07 -10.03 -8.85
CA ALA A 156 -13.56 -8.94 -9.69
C ALA A 156 -14.66 -7.97 -10.15
N ALA A 157 -15.89 -8.44 -10.32
CA ALA A 157 -17.03 -7.63 -10.76
C ALA A 157 -17.52 -6.60 -9.72
N HIS A 158 -17.12 -6.72 -8.44
CA HIS A 158 -17.54 -5.77 -7.40
C HIS A 158 -16.69 -4.48 -7.39
N ILE A 159 -15.53 -4.48 -8.05
CA ILE A 159 -14.61 -3.34 -8.04
C ILE A 159 -14.93 -2.44 -9.23
N PRO A 160 -15.33 -1.17 -9.02
CA PRO A 160 -15.63 -0.26 -10.12
C PRO A 160 -14.41 0.02 -11.00
N ASP A 161 -14.62 0.14 -12.32
CA ASP A 161 -13.57 0.45 -13.28
C ASP A 161 -12.79 1.72 -12.89
N ARG A 162 -13.49 2.76 -12.41
CA ARG A 162 -12.88 4.00 -11.92
C ARG A 162 -11.83 3.78 -10.82
N HIS A 163 -12.04 2.82 -9.91
CA HIS A 163 -11.11 2.53 -8.83
C HIS A 163 -9.90 1.79 -9.37
N SER A 164 -10.12 0.79 -10.24
CA SER A 164 -9.01 0.08 -10.89
C SER A 164 -8.17 1.00 -11.79
N ALA A 165 -8.79 1.95 -12.48
CA ALA A 165 -8.10 2.95 -13.30
C ALA A 165 -7.25 3.89 -12.43
N TRP A 166 -7.81 4.37 -11.31
CA TRP A 166 -7.07 5.16 -10.34
C TRP A 166 -5.85 4.42 -9.79
N LEU A 167 -6.01 3.15 -9.37
CA LEU A 167 -4.90 2.31 -8.90
C LEU A 167 -3.79 2.17 -9.95
N ARG A 168 -4.14 1.95 -11.23
CA ARG A 168 -3.15 1.86 -12.32
C ARG A 168 -2.42 3.19 -12.56
N SER A 169 -3.04 4.31 -12.24
CA SER A 169 -2.47 5.65 -12.45
C SER A 169 -1.45 6.06 -11.39
N LEU A 170 -1.42 5.40 -10.24
CA LEU A 170 -0.57 5.77 -9.12
C LEU A 170 0.92 5.76 -9.53
N PRO A 171 1.70 6.81 -9.18
CA PRO A 171 3.16 6.78 -9.31
C PRO A 171 3.75 5.83 -8.26
N GLN A 172 4.96 5.34 -8.46
CA GLN A 172 5.68 4.49 -7.51
C GLN A 172 6.52 5.29 -6.51
N GLY A 173 6.67 6.60 -6.73
CA GLY A 173 7.38 7.48 -5.82
C GLY A 173 7.17 8.95 -6.13
N ILE A 174 7.56 9.78 -5.18
CA ILE A 174 7.55 11.23 -5.26
C ILE A 174 8.92 11.75 -4.83
N THR A 175 9.47 12.72 -5.55
CA THR A 175 10.68 13.45 -5.15
C THR A 175 10.37 14.94 -4.98
N LEU A 176 11.05 15.59 -4.04
CA LEU A 176 10.98 17.03 -3.81
C LEU A 176 12.24 17.52 -3.11
N SER A 177 12.48 18.83 -3.15
CA SER A 177 13.55 19.49 -2.39
C SER A 177 12.95 20.55 -1.46
N MET A 178 13.40 20.55 -0.20
CA MET A 178 12.97 21.51 0.82
C MET A 178 14.16 21.85 1.71
N ASP A 179 14.40 23.14 1.94
CA ASP A 179 15.43 23.65 2.86
C ASP A 179 16.83 23.00 2.68
N GLY A 180 17.23 22.79 1.43
CA GLY A 180 18.54 22.20 1.08
C GLY A 180 18.62 20.67 1.21
N LEU A 181 17.53 19.99 1.55
CA LEU A 181 17.42 18.54 1.56
C LEU A 181 16.55 18.05 0.40
N ARG A 182 16.96 16.93 -0.19
CA ARG A 182 16.14 16.15 -1.12
C ARG A 182 15.35 15.11 -0.35
N TYR A 183 14.09 14.94 -0.68
CA TYR A 183 13.21 13.92 -0.12
C TYR A 183 12.77 12.97 -1.22
N MET A 184 12.87 11.68 -0.94
CA MET A 184 12.35 10.60 -1.76
C MET A 184 11.27 9.87 -0.97
N LEU A 185 10.04 9.98 -1.42
CA LEU A 185 8.85 9.36 -0.83
C LEU A 185 8.55 8.10 -1.65
N THR A 186 8.76 6.93 -1.04
CA THR A 186 8.46 5.63 -1.64
C THR A 186 7.68 4.77 -0.67
N HIS A 187 7.03 3.72 -1.16
CA HIS A 187 6.26 2.86 -0.28
C HIS A 187 7.17 2.07 0.67
N ALA A 188 8.11 1.28 0.14
CA ALA A 188 8.96 0.39 0.95
C ALA A 188 10.45 0.75 0.90
N GLY A 189 11.03 0.76 -0.30
CA GLY A 189 12.48 0.88 -0.51
C GLY A 189 12.84 1.93 -1.55
N TYR A 190 14.13 2.26 -1.63
CA TYR A 190 14.75 3.05 -2.68
C TYR A 190 16.26 2.77 -2.65
N ASP A 191 16.89 2.65 -3.82
CA ASP A 191 18.33 2.46 -3.93
C ASP A 191 19.02 3.77 -4.39
N PRO A 192 19.74 4.48 -3.51
CA PRO A 192 20.45 5.70 -3.87
C PRO A 192 21.56 5.51 -4.91
N ALA A 193 22.05 4.27 -5.12
CA ALA A 193 23.09 3.98 -6.10
C ALA A 193 22.54 3.84 -7.53
N LEU A 194 21.22 3.68 -7.68
CA LEU A 194 20.58 3.54 -8.99
C LEU A 194 19.91 4.86 -9.43
N PRO A 195 19.91 5.16 -10.74
CA PRO A 195 19.06 6.20 -11.31
C PRO A 195 17.58 6.01 -10.95
N GLN A 196 16.82 7.11 -10.92
CA GLN A 196 15.40 7.09 -10.56
C GLN A 196 14.57 6.20 -11.51
N ASP A 197 14.87 6.24 -12.81
CA ASP A 197 14.24 5.46 -13.87
C ASP A 197 14.78 4.01 -13.97
N ALA A 198 15.72 3.63 -13.12
CA ALA A 198 16.28 2.29 -13.03
C ALA A 198 15.90 1.56 -11.72
N GLN A 199 15.05 2.16 -10.89
CA GLN A 199 14.63 1.56 -9.62
C GLN A 199 13.77 0.31 -9.87
N PRO A 200 14.14 -0.87 -9.32
CA PRO A 200 13.32 -2.06 -9.47
C PRO A 200 12.01 -1.94 -8.70
N ALA A 201 10.89 -2.36 -9.31
CA ALA A 201 9.58 -2.40 -8.63
C ALA A 201 9.61 -3.27 -7.35
N SER A 202 10.44 -4.33 -7.33
CA SER A 202 10.64 -5.15 -6.13
C SER A 202 11.28 -4.39 -4.96
N VAL A 203 12.10 -3.38 -5.24
CA VAL A 203 12.69 -2.51 -4.21
C VAL A 203 11.64 -1.49 -3.76
N LEU A 204 11.02 -0.76 -4.69
CA LEU A 204 10.08 0.31 -4.38
C LEU A 204 8.85 -0.19 -3.61
N LEU A 205 8.29 -1.34 -4.03
CA LEU A 205 7.03 -1.87 -3.48
C LEU A 205 7.25 -2.85 -2.33
N TRP A 206 8.34 -3.64 -2.31
CA TRP A 206 8.50 -4.72 -1.33
C TRP A 206 9.72 -4.57 -0.44
N GLY A 207 10.58 -3.57 -0.71
CA GLY A 207 11.88 -3.47 -0.06
C GLY A 207 12.77 -4.71 -0.29
N LYS A 208 12.50 -5.52 -1.33
CA LYS A 208 13.30 -6.72 -1.62
C LYS A 208 14.65 -6.34 -2.17
N GLY A 209 15.71 -6.85 -1.53
CA GLY A 209 17.06 -6.35 -1.79
C GLY A 209 17.23 -4.90 -1.35
N SER A 210 16.28 -4.33 -0.56
CA SER A 210 16.46 -3.00 -0.03
C SER A 210 17.72 -3.00 0.79
N HIS A 211 18.59 -2.11 0.37
CA HIS A 211 19.81 -1.87 1.05
C HIS A 211 19.54 -0.94 2.24
N ASP A 212 18.74 -1.40 3.19
CA ASP A 212 18.60 -0.72 4.49
C ASP A 212 19.98 -0.48 5.14
N ALA A 213 20.98 -1.28 4.77
CA ALA A 213 22.38 -1.14 5.14
C ALA A 213 23.22 -0.19 4.28
N GLN A 214 22.76 0.26 3.10
CA GLN A 214 23.55 1.19 2.28
C GLN A 214 23.50 2.60 2.88
N PRO A 215 24.64 3.32 2.89
CA PRO A 215 24.67 4.71 3.34
C PRO A 215 23.72 5.57 2.51
N ILE A 216 22.88 6.34 3.20
CA ILE A 216 22.03 7.36 2.57
C ILE A 216 22.87 8.64 2.45
N PRO A 217 22.94 9.28 1.27
CA PRO A 217 23.61 10.55 1.11
C PRO A 217 23.15 11.59 2.15
N PRO A 218 24.05 12.42 2.71
CA PRO A 218 23.69 13.36 3.78
C PRO A 218 22.58 14.35 3.41
N ASP A 219 22.47 14.69 2.13
CA ASP A 219 21.47 15.59 1.55
C ASP A 219 20.14 14.90 1.20
N LEU A 220 20.03 13.57 1.37
CA LEU A 220 18.84 12.78 1.03
C LEU A 220 18.10 12.33 2.30
N ARG A 221 16.77 12.39 2.23
CA ARG A 221 15.84 11.78 3.19
C ARG A 221 14.94 10.81 2.46
N LEU A 222 14.94 9.55 2.90
CA LEU A 222 14.02 8.53 2.41
C LEU A 222 12.81 8.50 3.35
N VAL A 223 11.60 8.76 2.85
CA VAL A 223 10.37 8.75 3.64
C VAL A 223 9.50 7.58 3.18
N GLN A 224 9.19 6.67 4.10
CA GLN A 224 8.69 5.33 3.76
C GLN A 224 7.52 4.90 4.64
N GLY A 225 6.60 4.14 4.05
CA GLY A 225 5.58 3.37 4.74
C GLY A 225 6.06 1.93 5.00
N HIS A 226 5.19 0.95 4.76
CA HIS A 226 5.41 -0.50 4.66
C HIS A 226 5.88 -1.24 5.93
N VAL A 227 6.92 -0.70 6.59
CA VAL A 227 7.49 -1.27 7.80
C VAL A 227 6.95 -0.51 9.00
N ILE A 228 6.03 -1.16 9.71
CA ILE A 228 5.48 -0.64 10.96
C ILE A 228 6.60 -0.29 11.93
N THR A 229 6.55 0.97 12.36
CA THR A 229 7.50 1.59 13.27
C THR A 229 6.71 2.22 14.42
N GLU A 230 7.02 1.83 15.65
CA GLU A 230 6.31 2.34 16.82
C GLU A 230 6.62 3.82 17.09
N ALA A 231 7.85 4.25 16.85
CA ALA A 231 8.29 5.63 17.07
C ALA A 231 8.98 6.17 15.82
N PRO A 232 8.22 6.74 14.86
CA PRO A 232 8.80 7.46 13.73
C PRO A 232 9.77 8.56 14.18
N ASP A 233 10.97 8.57 13.61
CA ASP A 233 12.00 9.58 13.89
C ASP A 233 12.13 10.55 12.70
N PRO A 234 11.72 11.83 12.85
CA PRO A 234 11.83 12.82 11.77
C PRO A 234 13.26 13.26 11.46
N ALA A 235 14.24 12.97 12.34
CA ALA A 235 15.64 13.34 12.15
C ALA A 235 16.44 12.28 11.38
N ALA A 236 15.91 11.06 11.26
CA ALA A 236 16.58 9.96 10.58
C ALA A 236 16.78 10.23 9.07
N ALA A 237 17.84 9.69 8.49
CA ALA A 237 18.01 9.69 7.03
C ALA A 237 16.95 8.82 6.33
N ARG A 238 16.45 7.80 7.03
CA ARG A 238 15.32 6.95 6.64
C ARG A 238 14.20 7.11 7.64
N ILE A 239 13.15 7.80 7.23
CA ILE A 239 12.01 8.17 8.07
C ILE A 239 10.86 7.22 7.74
N ARG A 240 10.58 6.29 8.64
CA ARG A 240 9.44 5.36 8.52
C ARG A 240 8.24 5.94 9.26
N VAL A 241 7.12 6.12 8.55
CA VAL A 241 5.90 6.76 9.08
C VAL A 241 4.70 5.82 9.14
N ASP A 242 4.85 4.55 8.77
CA ASP A 242 3.83 3.54 9.02
C ASP A 242 3.80 3.19 10.52
N THR A 243 2.70 3.52 11.18
CA THR A 243 2.44 3.17 12.59
C THR A 243 1.40 2.04 12.74
N GLY A 244 1.04 1.40 11.63
CA GLY A 244 0.23 0.20 11.62
C GLY A 244 -1.26 0.45 11.87
N ALA A 245 -1.88 1.41 11.20
CA ALA A 245 -3.25 1.87 11.49
C ALA A 245 -4.26 0.72 11.66
N TYR A 246 -4.27 -0.26 10.76
CA TYR A 246 -5.19 -1.41 10.85
C TYR A 246 -5.00 -2.28 12.09
N ARG A 247 -3.79 -2.30 12.68
CA ARG A 247 -3.52 -3.05 13.93
C ARG A 247 -3.74 -2.17 15.15
N THR A 248 -3.16 -0.97 15.14
CA THR A 248 -2.96 -0.14 16.34
C THR A 248 -4.04 0.92 16.50
N GLY A 249 -4.81 1.24 15.45
CA GLY A 249 -5.67 2.41 15.38
C GLY A 249 -4.89 3.73 15.29
N ARG A 250 -3.55 3.67 15.17
CA ARG A 250 -2.67 4.84 15.06
C ARG A 250 -2.26 5.05 13.62
N LEU A 251 -2.49 6.26 13.12
CA LEU A 251 -2.02 6.70 11.81
C LEU A 251 -1.14 7.94 11.98
N SER A 252 -0.07 8.01 11.21
CA SER A 252 0.92 9.08 11.28
C SER A 252 1.34 9.59 9.92
N CYS A 253 1.86 10.81 9.92
CA CYS A 253 2.53 11.41 8.78
C CYS A 253 3.79 12.18 9.19
N LEU A 254 4.71 12.35 8.26
CA LEU A 254 5.79 13.34 8.33
C LEU A 254 5.33 14.61 7.64
N ARG A 255 5.40 15.75 8.33
CA ARG A 255 5.30 17.07 7.74
C ARG A 255 6.67 17.53 7.24
N ILE A 256 6.72 18.01 6.00
CA ILE A 256 7.87 18.66 5.36
C ILE A 256 7.38 20.02 4.87
N ALA A 257 7.86 21.12 5.43
CA ALA A 257 7.34 22.46 5.16
C ALA A 257 8.46 23.50 5.10
N PRO A 258 8.36 24.53 4.23
CA PRO A 258 9.40 25.55 4.08
C PRO A 258 9.69 26.29 5.39
N GLY A 259 10.96 26.37 5.80
CA GLY A 259 11.37 27.08 7.00
C GLY A 259 10.96 26.41 8.31
N HIS A 260 10.48 25.17 8.27
CA HIS A 260 10.06 24.40 9.44
C HIS A 260 10.76 23.05 9.52
N PRO A 261 11.24 22.64 10.71
CA PRO A 261 11.84 21.32 10.85
C PRO A 261 10.83 20.20 10.54
N PRO A 262 11.28 19.09 9.93
CA PRO A 262 10.42 17.93 9.71
C PRO A 262 9.81 17.46 11.03
N THR A 263 8.51 17.15 11.03
CA THR A 263 7.78 16.85 12.26
C THR A 263 6.83 15.69 12.04
N ILE A 264 6.80 14.73 12.99
CA ILE A 264 5.83 13.65 12.99
C ILE A 264 4.52 14.14 13.62
N ILE A 265 3.43 13.95 12.89
CA ILE A 265 2.07 14.14 13.39
C ILE A 265 1.43 12.76 13.43
N ALA A 266 0.85 12.40 14.57
CA ALA A 266 0.16 11.13 14.73
C ALA A 266 -1.11 11.32 15.54
N LEU A 267 -2.08 10.44 15.31
CA LEU A 267 -3.25 10.30 16.15
C LEU A 267 -3.58 8.82 16.31
N THR A 268 -4.28 8.51 17.39
CA THR A 268 -4.81 7.17 17.66
C THR A 268 -6.30 7.28 17.88
N LEU A 269 -7.09 6.53 17.13
CA LEU A 269 -8.52 6.37 17.40
C LEU A 269 -8.76 5.13 18.27
N PRO A 270 -9.79 5.14 19.13
CA PRO A 270 -10.21 3.94 19.84
C PRO A 270 -10.62 2.87 18.83
N ARG A 271 -10.17 1.62 19.02
CA ARG A 271 -10.59 0.51 18.18
C ARG A 271 -12.12 0.39 18.18
N ARG A 272 -12.75 0.42 17.00
CA ARG A 272 -14.10 -0.12 16.83
C ARG A 272 -14.00 -1.62 17.12
N THR A 273 -14.54 -2.09 18.24
CA THR A 273 -14.70 -3.51 18.48
C THR A 273 -15.62 -4.08 17.41
N ALA A 274 -15.08 -4.70 16.37
CA ALA A 274 -15.88 -5.60 15.56
C ALA A 274 -16.18 -6.83 16.44
N PRO A 275 -17.43 -7.34 16.45
CA PRO A 275 -17.75 -8.56 17.17
C PRO A 275 -17.00 -9.70 16.48
N HIS A 276 -15.88 -10.14 17.05
CA HIS A 276 -15.35 -11.46 16.72
C HIS A 276 -16.39 -12.48 17.20
N PRO A 277 -16.93 -13.35 16.33
CA PRO A 277 -17.60 -14.54 16.83
C PRO A 277 -16.53 -15.32 17.60
N ARG A 278 -16.75 -15.51 18.90
CA ARG A 278 -15.91 -16.39 19.71
C ARG A 278 -15.85 -17.75 19.02
N PRO A 279 -14.68 -18.41 18.89
CA PRO A 279 -14.67 -19.81 18.52
C PRO A 279 -15.49 -20.55 19.59
N GLY A 280 -16.54 -21.24 19.14
CA GLY A 280 -17.42 -22.00 20.01
C GLY A 280 -16.58 -22.93 20.88
N ARG A 281 -16.73 -22.81 22.20
CA ARG A 281 -16.30 -23.87 23.11
C ARG A 281 -17.13 -25.10 22.74
N THR A 282 -16.48 -26.09 22.15
CA THR A 282 -16.90 -27.48 22.26
C THR A 282 -16.83 -27.84 23.74
N GLY A 283 -17.95 -27.67 24.44
CA GLY A 283 -18.16 -28.17 25.79
C GLY A 283 -18.99 -29.45 25.70
N ASP A 284 -18.29 -30.56 25.85
CA ASP A 284 -18.67 -31.72 26.64
C ASP A 284 -20.05 -32.35 26.39
N LEU A 285 -20.01 -33.41 25.58
CA LEU A 285 -20.88 -34.56 25.73
C LEU A 285 -20.56 -35.22 27.08
N GLU A 286 -21.32 -34.89 28.12
CA GLU A 286 -21.45 -35.73 29.30
C GLU A 286 -22.90 -36.19 29.48
N GLY A 287 -23.01 -37.45 29.88
CA GLY A 287 -24.12 -38.32 29.58
C GLY A 287 -25.37 -38.05 30.41
N ASN A 288 -26.51 -38.39 29.81
CA ASN A 288 -27.75 -38.58 30.54
C ASN A 288 -28.32 -39.96 30.18
N HIS A 289 -27.78 -41.00 30.82
CA HIS A 289 -28.46 -42.29 30.90
C HIS A 289 -29.45 -42.24 32.05
N LEU A 290 -30.72 -42.00 31.71
CA LEU A 290 -31.85 -42.29 32.57
C LEU A 290 -31.94 -43.80 32.78
N GLY A 291 -31.80 -44.23 34.04
CA GLY A 291 -32.44 -45.45 34.50
C GLY A 291 -33.86 -45.13 34.95
N LYS A 292 -34.84 -45.94 34.50
CA LYS A 292 -35.90 -46.54 35.34
C LYS A 292 -36.95 -47.27 34.48
N HIS A 293 -37.20 -48.51 34.91
CA HIS A 293 -38.26 -49.46 34.58
C HIS A 293 -37.96 -50.47 33.46
#